data_AF-A0A0N9ZK32-F1
#
_entry.id   AF-A0A0N9ZK32-F1
#
_cell.length_a   1.000
_cell.length_b   1.000
_cell.length_c   1.000
_cell.angle_alpha   90.00
_cell.angle_beta   90.00
_cell.angle_gamma   90.00
#
_symmetry.space_group_name_H-M   'P 1'
#
loop_
_entity.id
_entity.type
_entity.pdbx_description
1 polymer ?
#
loop_
_entity_poly.entity_id
_entity_poly.type
_entity_poly.pdbx_seq_one_letter_code
_entity_poly.pdbx_strand_id
1 'polypeptide(L)'
;MIAAAPEHWTDAHRLAGCAALYLKLTYDADAFPGGIPNITVDMEGKADIFDPRTGAQVYTDNAALCVADYMAHTTYGIGAVIGGADGIETDSLIEAANICDEAVPLAAGGSEARYTCNGVVSLSETPKTIIEAMLTAMAGRCIWQAGQWRMRAGAYRVPETTITADDVRDGGMTLTTRQSRASNFNAVRGQFVSPENSWQPDDFPAYASEAYRLEDNGERVWRDISLPFTISASMAQRLAKIELERARRQMSLKVAGKLKAWRVAAGETTYVHYARWGFGGAALPEGKPFDVEAVRLDLTQVGQGPRLAPELLLRETSPLIYDWDALEEQIYAAAPRTALPTAFDIAPPGAPQITEQLYVTRDGSAVKVLARIAWEAAASGFVDTYQVETRRNGGDGGDWLDRGRTSGTRMELRDIQPGQWDVRIKAISVLGVSSSWRSGALEIVGLTAPPAALTGLTIQSAGGLAVLKWQRSVDVDVRVGGNVIIRHSKEMTATWANSTLMDRVSGGEAIAVVPLKPGTYLLRAEDSEGRIGPVSTVSTKGVQILSFAQLNTLAAEPAFAGQRPILKRSAEP
;
A
#
# COMPACT_ATOMS: atom_id res chain seq x y z
N MET A 1 26.75 7.18 16.48
CA MET A 1 26.85 5.72 16.37
C MET A 1 27.52 5.09 17.60
N ILE A 2 28.72 5.53 17.99
CA ILE A 2 29.45 4.98 19.17
C ILE A 2 28.60 5.01 20.45
N ALA A 3 27.94 6.12 20.77
CA ALA A 3 27.05 6.20 21.93
C ALA A 3 25.77 5.34 21.82
N ALA A 4 25.39 4.92 20.61
CA ALA A 4 24.13 4.23 20.33
C ALA A 4 24.30 2.72 20.13
N ALA A 5 25.52 2.25 19.85
CA ALA A 5 25.89 0.83 19.68
C ALA A 5 27.38 0.63 20.04
N PRO A 6 27.79 0.85 21.30
CA PRO A 6 29.19 0.82 21.73
C PRO A 6 29.84 -0.56 21.56
N GLU A 7 29.05 -1.64 21.51
CA GLU A 7 29.51 -3.00 21.22
C GLU A 7 29.93 -3.22 19.76
N HIS A 8 29.49 -2.37 18.83
CA HIS A 8 29.80 -2.47 17.39
C HIS A 8 30.64 -1.29 16.87
N TRP A 9 30.63 -0.16 17.58
CA TRP A 9 31.27 1.08 17.16
C TRP A 9 32.26 1.56 18.22
N THR A 10 33.54 1.64 17.83
CA THR A 10 34.61 2.18 18.67
C THR A 10 35.12 3.50 18.11
N ASP A 11 35.91 4.24 18.89
CA ASP A 11 36.57 5.48 18.45
C ASP A 11 37.55 5.27 17.27
N ALA A 12 37.92 4.02 16.98
CA ALA A 12 38.72 3.66 15.82
C ALA A 12 37.91 3.65 14.50
N HIS A 13 36.58 3.52 14.55
CA HIS A 13 35.73 3.48 13.36
C HIS A 13 35.39 4.90 12.90
N ARG A 14 36.01 5.34 11.79
CA ARG A 14 35.90 6.73 11.30
C ARG A 14 34.94 6.97 10.14
N LEU A 15 34.56 5.93 9.38
CA LEU A 15 33.71 6.04 8.18
C LEU A 15 34.15 7.14 7.17
N ALA A 16 35.44 7.49 7.17
CA ALA A 16 35.93 8.59 6.34
C ALA A 16 35.72 8.26 4.85
N GLY A 17 35.03 9.16 4.14
CA GLY A 17 34.70 8.97 2.72
C GLY A 17 33.51 8.06 2.43
N CYS A 18 32.79 7.58 3.47
CA CYS A 18 31.60 6.76 3.30
C CYS A 18 30.35 7.48 3.83
N ALA A 19 29.26 7.47 3.07
CA ALA A 19 27.94 7.75 3.62
C ALA A 19 27.51 6.57 4.50
N ALA A 20 27.03 6.84 5.71
CA ALA A 20 26.60 5.80 6.63
C ALA A 20 25.24 6.12 7.21
N LEU A 21 24.37 5.11 7.22
CA LEU A 21 23.03 5.19 7.78
C LEU A 21 22.99 4.40 9.09
N TYR A 22 22.52 5.03 10.17
CA TYR A 22 22.20 4.35 11.42
C TYR A 22 20.70 4.36 11.61
N LEU A 23 20.11 3.16 11.74
CA LEU A 23 18.68 2.99 11.99
C LEU A 23 18.49 2.31 13.33
N LYS A 24 17.69 2.93 14.19
CA LYS A 24 17.22 2.33 15.43
C LYS A 24 15.76 1.93 15.22
N LEU A 25 15.53 0.64 15.01
CA LEU A 25 14.20 0.09 14.88
C LEU A 25 13.68 -0.30 16.27
N THR A 26 12.46 0.13 16.58
CA THR A 26 11.74 -0.38 17.75
C THR A 26 10.97 -1.60 17.30
N TYR A 27 11.13 -2.72 18.01
CA TYR A 27 10.38 -3.93 17.69
C TYR A 27 8.88 -3.67 17.86
N ASP A 28 8.15 -3.85 16.77
CA ASP A 28 6.71 -3.83 16.70
C ASP A 28 6.29 -5.11 15.98
N ALA A 29 5.60 -5.99 16.70
CA ALA A 29 5.17 -7.29 16.17
C ALA A 29 4.14 -7.15 15.03
N ASP A 30 3.40 -6.05 15.01
CA ASP A 30 2.39 -5.77 13.99
C ASP A 30 3.04 -5.19 12.72
N ALA A 31 4.05 -4.33 12.88
CA ALA A 31 4.79 -3.79 11.74
C ALA A 31 5.81 -4.77 11.14
N PHE A 32 6.38 -5.65 11.99
CA PHE A 32 7.49 -6.55 11.62
C PHE A 32 7.21 -8.01 11.99
N PRO A 33 6.10 -8.61 11.53
CA PRO A 33 5.74 -9.99 11.88
C PRO A 33 6.75 -11.03 11.36
N GLY A 34 7.47 -10.70 10.29
CA GLY A 34 8.54 -11.52 9.72
C GLY A 34 9.94 -11.27 10.31
N GLY A 35 10.05 -10.42 11.34
CA GLY A 35 11.34 -9.97 11.88
C GLY A 35 11.87 -8.72 11.19
N ILE A 36 13.19 -8.51 11.23
CA ILE A 36 13.83 -7.29 10.71
C ILE A 36 13.48 -7.12 9.22
N PRO A 37 12.87 -5.98 8.81
CA PRO A 37 12.50 -5.75 7.42
C PRO A 37 13.74 -5.57 6.55
N ASN A 38 13.61 -5.82 5.24
CA ASN A 38 14.62 -5.36 4.30
C ASN A 38 14.56 -3.83 4.22
N ILE A 39 15.67 -3.17 4.47
CA ILE A 39 15.76 -1.72 4.51
C ILE A 39 16.36 -1.25 3.19
N THR A 40 15.59 -0.47 2.44
CA THR A 40 16.04 0.22 1.24
C THR A 40 16.02 1.73 1.48
N VAL A 41 16.90 2.45 0.80
CA VAL A 41 16.96 3.92 0.85
C VAL A 41 17.12 4.49 -0.54
N ASP A 42 16.43 5.60 -0.77
CA ASP A 42 16.66 6.44 -1.93
C ASP A 42 17.93 7.25 -1.64
N MET A 43 18.93 7.13 -2.51
CA MET A 43 20.21 7.80 -2.35
C MET A 43 20.49 8.72 -3.52
N GLU A 44 20.94 9.93 -3.20
CA GLU A 44 21.54 10.83 -4.17
C GLU A 44 23.04 10.52 -4.25
N GLY A 45 23.57 10.58 -5.47
CA GLY A 45 24.94 10.16 -5.77
C GLY A 45 26.01 11.04 -5.13
N LYS A 46 27.25 10.80 -5.56
CA LYS A 46 28.43 11.55 -5.15
C LYS A 46 28.27 13.06 -5.48
N ALA A 47 28.56 13.94 -4.51
CA ALA A 47 28.36 15.39 -4.63
C ALA A 47 29.64 16.19 -4.97
N ASP A 48 30.74 15.49 -5.26
CA ASP A 48 32.07 16.04 -5.57
C ASP A 48 32.60 15.53 -6.93
N ILE A 49 31.71 15.33 -7.90
CA ILE A 49 32.08 14.95 -9.27
C ILE A 49 32.68 16.17 -9.97
N PHE A 50 33.90 16.01 -10.49
CA PHE A 50 34.64 17.07 -11.16
C PHE A 50 34.17 17.28 -12.60
N ASP A 51 33.76 18.51 -12.94
CA ASP A 51 33.47 18.92 -14.32
C ASP A 51 34.63 19.75 -14.89
N PRO A 52 35.38 19.25 -15.90
CA PRO A 52 36.50 19.97 -16.49
C PRO A 52 36.10 21.24 -17.25
N ARG A 53 34.81 21.42 -17.61
CA ARG A 53 34.32 22.62 -18.33
C ARG A 53 34.25 23.84 -17.42
N THR A 54 33.92 23.62 -16.15
CA THR A 54 33.70 24.67 -15.16
C THR A 54 34.78 24.70 -14.08
N GLY A 55 35.51 23.59 -13.90
CA GLY A 55 36.46 23.40 -12.80
C GLY A 55 35.79 23.13 -11.45
N ALA A 56 34.46 22.97 -11.41
CA ALA A 56 33.71 22.74 -10.18
C ALA A 56 33.66 21.25 -9.82
N GLN A 57 33.50 20.97 -8.52
CA GLN A 57 33.18 19.65 -7.99
C GLN A 57 31.81 19.72 -7.35
N VAL A 58 30.81 19.13 -8.01
CA VAL A 58 29.40 19.21 -7.62
C VAL A 58 28.71 17.88 -7.88
N TYR A 59 27.50 17.74 -7.37
CA TYR A 59 26.60 16.69 -7.82
C TYR A 59 26.24 16.92 -9.30
N THR A 60 26.30 15.87 -10.10
CA THR A 60 25.81 15.82 -11.48
C THR A 60 25.42 14.40 -11.82
N ASP A 61 24.40 14.25 -12.65
CA ASP A 61 23.99 12.99 -13.25
C ASP A 61 24.51 12.83 -14.69
N ASN A 62 25.35 13.75 -15.19
CA ASN A 62 25.92 13.68 -16.53
C ASN A 62 26.72 12.38 -16.73
N ALA A 63 26.28 11.55 -17.67
CA ALA A 63 26.81 10.20 -17.82
C ALA A 63 28.33 10.15 -18.12
N ALA A 64 28.85 11.09 -18.91
CA ALA A 64 30.27 11.14 -19.21
C ALA A 64 31.12 11.49 -17.97
N LEU A 65 30.65 12.46 -17.17
CA LEU A 65 31.33 12.88 -15.95
C LEU A 65 31.27 11.78 -14.87
N CYS A 66 30.13 11.11 -14.71
CA CYS A 66 29.99 9.99 -13.78
C CYS A 66 30.95 8.83 -14.13
N VAL A 67 31.05 8.46 -15.40
CA VAL A 67 31.99 7.41 -15.86
C VAL A 67 33.44 7.84 -15.63
N ALA A 68 33.77 9.09 -15.94
CA ALA A 68 35.12 9.62 -15.75
C ALA A 68 35.53 9.66 -14.28
N ASP A 69 34.63 10.06 -13.37
CA ASP A 69 34.88 10.04 -11.91
C ASP A 69 35.16 8.61 -11.42
N TYR A 70 34.34 7.63 -11.83
CA TYR A 70 34.57 6.23 -11.49
C TYR A 70 35.93 5.74 -12.00
N MET A 71 36.26 6.01 -13.26
CA MET A 71 37.53 5.59 -13.86
C MET A 71 38.75 6.26 -13.21
N ALA A 72 38.63 7.54 -12.82
CA ALA A 72 39.70 8.30 -12.20
C ALA A 72 39.99 7.88 -10.76
N HIS A 73 39.02 7.28 -10.06
CA HIS A 73 39.20 6.92 -8.67
C HIS A 73 40.28 5.84 -8.48
N THR A 74 41.21 6.07 -7.57
CA THR A 74 42.40 5.22 -7.37
C THR A 74 42.12 3.93 -6.62
N THR A 75 41.05 3.88 -5.82
CA THR A 75 40.77 2.73 -4.94
C THR A 75 39.80 1.73 -5.56
N TYR A 76 38.74 2.21 -6.20
CA TYR A 76 37.66 1.37 -6.74
C TYR A 76 37.55 1.44 -8.27
N GLY A 77 38.22 2.40 -8.90
CA GLY A 77 38.30 2.56 -10.35
C GLY A 77 39.59 1.97 -10.92
N ILE A 78 40.08 2.59 -11.99
CA ILE A 78 41.34 2.22 -12.65
C ILE A 78 42.45 3.26 -12.46
N GLY A 79 42.20 4.33 -11.69
CA GLY A 79 43.17 5.40 -11.45
C GLY A 79 43.47 6.28 -12.68
N ALA A 80 42.58 6.33 -13.67
CA ALA A 80 42.75 7.12 -14.88
C ALA A 80 42.45 8.61 -14.62
N VAL A 81 43.42 9.33 -14.04
CA VAL A 81 43.26 10.74 -13.64
C VAL A 81 42.86 11.62 -14.83
N ILE A 82 41.87 12.49 -14.66
CA ILE A 82 41.45 13.45 -15.70
C ILE A 82 42.61 14.42 -16.00
N GLY A 83 43.00 14.53 -17.27
CA GLY A 83 44.13 15.33 -17.73
C GLY A 83 45.51 14.70 -17.45
N GLY A 84 45.57 13.49 -16.88
CA GLY A 84 46.81 12.77 -16.64
C GLY A 84 47.46 12.24 -17.93
N ALA A 85 48.78 12.05 -17.92
CA ALA A 85 49.52 11.51 -19.06
C ALA A 85 49.05 10.09 -19.45
N ASP A 86 48.77 9.24 -18.45
CA ASP A 86 48.20 7.91 -18.59
C ASP A 86 46.70 7.86 -18.20
N GLY A 87 46.03 9.01 -18.29
CA GLY A 87 44.73 9.29 -17.69
C GLY A 87 43.59 9.43 -18.70
N ILE A 88 42.56 10.21 -18.36
CA ILE A 88 41.46 10.56 -19.28
C ILE A 88 41.82 11.86 -19.99
N GLU A 89 41.71 11.88 -21.31
CA GLU A 89 41.93 13.09 -22.10
C GLU A 89 40.78 14.08 -21.90
N THR A 90 41.12 15.30 -21.48
CA THR A 90 40.15 16.31 -21.05
C THR A 90 39.21 16.77 -22.16
N ASP A 91 39.70 16.91 -23.39
CA ASP A 91 38.90 17.45 -24.50
C ASP A 91 37.78 16.49 -24.93
N SER A 92 38.07 15.19 -25.04
CA SER A 92 37.04 14.17 -25.32
C SER A 92 36.04 14.04 -24.19
N LEU A 93 36.46 14.23 -22.93
CA LEU A 93 35.54 14.28 -21.79
C LEU A 93 34.62 15.51 -21.86
N ILE A 94 35.15 16.69 -22.17
CA ILE A 94 34.36 17.92 -22.36
C ILE A 94 33.35 17.74 -23.48
N GLU A 95 33.77 17.21 -24.63
CA GLU A 95 32.90 16.95 -25.77
C GLU A 95 31.78 15.96 -25.38
N ALA A 96 32.12 14.85 -24.73
CA ALA A 96 31.14 13.87 -24.27
C ALA A 96 30.17 14.44 -23.24
N ALA A 97 30.64 15.28 -22.30
CA ALA A 97 29.80 15.94 -21.31
C ALA A 97 28.81 16.92 -21.96
N ASN A 98 29.26 17.69 -22.95
CA ASN A 98 28.38 18.59 -23.72
C ASN A 98 27.29 17.80 -24.46
N ILE A 99 27.63 16.67 -25.08
CA ILE A 99 26.65 15.79 -25.74
C ILE A 99 25.63 15.25 -24.74
N CYS A 100 26.06 14.85 -23.55
CA CYS A 100 25.16 14.32 -22.52
C CYS A 100 24.15 15.37 -22.05
N ASP A 101 24.53 16.65 -21.99
CA ASP A 101 23.69 17.77 -21.54
C ASP A 101 22.76 18.33 -22.64
N GLU A 102 22.84 17.84 -23.88
CA GLU A 102 21.96 18.30 -24.95
C GLU A 102 20.48 18.08 -24.59
N ALA A 103 19.67 19.13 -24.69
CA ALA A 103 18.25 19.05 -24.41
C ALA A 103 17.51 18.26 -25.50
N VAL A 104 16.82 17.19 -25.11
CA VAL A 104 16.01 16.36 -25.99
C VAL A 104 14.53 16.52 -25.63
N PRO A 105 13.66 16.87 -26.59
CA PRO A 105 12.25 17.10 -26.33
C PRO A 105 11.51 15.80 -25.98
N LEU A 106 10.52 15.91 -25.10
CA LEU A 106 9.65 14.80 -24.65
C LEU A 106 8.25 14.89 -25.29
N ALA A 107 7.59 13.74 -25.48
CA ALA A 107 6.21 13.68 -25.98
C ALA A 107 5.21 14.42 -25.08
N ALA A 108 5.41 14.33 -23.76
CA ALA A 108 4.57 15.01 -22.77
C ALA A 108 4.81 16.52 -22.68
N GLY A 109 5.75 17.06 -23.46
CA GLY A 109 6.22 18.45 -23.39
C GLY A 109 7.44 18.62 -22.48
N GLY A 110 8.19 19.70 -22.70
CA GLY A 110 9.47 19.93 -22.02
C GLY A 110 10.64 19.19 -22.69
N SER A 111 11.76 19.10 -21.98
CA SER A 111 12.96 18.42 -22.43
C SER A 111 13.71 17.80 -21.27
N GLU A 112 14.43 16.71 -21.53
CA GLU A 112 15.40 16.12 -20.61
C GLU A 112 16.81 16.15 -21.22
N ALA A 113 17.84 15.97 -20.39
CA ALA A 113 19.21 15.80 -20.89
C ALA A 113 19.31 14.55 -21.78
N ARG A 114 20.23 14.56 -22.74
CA ARG A 114 20.42 13.45 -23.67
C ARG A 114 20.78 12.17 -22.94
N TYR A 115 21.76 12.23 -22.04
CA TYR A 115 22.26 11.07 -21.31
C TYR A 115 22.56 11.40 -19.85
N THR A 116 21.92 10.67 -18.94
CA THR A 116 22.16 10.73 -17.50
C THR A 116 22.56 9.36 -16.97
N CYS A 117 23.35 9.28 -15.91
CA CYS A 117 23.82 8.03 -15.31
C CYS A 117 23.35 7.94 -13.86
N ASN A 118 22.35 7.09 -13.64
CA ASN A 118 21.63 6.95 -12.38
C ASN A 118 21.59 5.47 -11.97
N GLY A 119 22.45 5.09 -11.02
CA GLY A 119 22.51 3.71 -10.55
C GLY A 119 23.53 3.53 -9.43
N VAL A 120 23.61 2.29 -8.92
CA VAL A 120 24.53 1.92 -7.85
C VAL A 120 25.56 0.93 -8.40
N VAL A 121 26.82 1.15 -8.01
CA VAL A 121 27.93 0.27 -8.37
C VAL A 121 28.22 -0.68 -7.22
N SER A 122 28.30 -1.98 -7.50
CA SER A 122 28.80 -2.96 -6.52
C SER A 122 30.30 -3.17 -6.68
N LEU A 123 31.08 -2.91 -5.63
CA LEU A 123 32.53 -3.12 -5.61
C LEU A 123 32.96 -4.59 -5.65
N SER A 124 32.01 -5.53 -5.66
CA SER A 124 32.27 -6.95 -5.91
C SER A 124 32.47 -7.26 -7.40
N GLU A 125 32.05 -6.36 -8.30
CA GLU A 125 32.20 -6.53 -9.74
C GLU A 125 33.55 -5.99 -10.24
N THR A 126 34.00 -6.47 -11.39
CA THR A 126 35.25 -5.98 -11.98
C THR A 126 35.07 -4.56 -12.51
N PRO A 127 36.08 -3.66 -12.42
CA PRO A 127 35.97 -2.30 -12.93
C PRO A 127 35.56 -2.23 -14.40
N LYS A 128 36.00 -3.18 -15.22
CA LYS A 128 35.60 -3.28 -16.63
C LYS A 128 34.09 -3.46 -16.77
N THR A 129 33.50 -4.40 -16.03
CA THR A 129 32.04 -4.67 -16.07
C THR A 129 31.25 -3.44 -15.65
N ILE A 130 31.71 -2.75 -14.60
CA ILE A 130 31.09 -1.52 -14.10
C ILE A 130 31.16 -0.41 -15.15
N ILE A 131 32.34 -0.17 -15.73
CA ILE A 131 32.51 0.83 -16.79
C ILE A 131 31.62 0.52 -17.99
N GLU A 132 31.60 -0.73 -18.46
CA GLU A 132 30.73 -1.16 -19.57
C GLU A 132 29.25 -0.96 -19.24
N ALA A 133 28.83 -1.25 -18.01
CA ALA A 133 27.46 -1.03 -17.55
C ALA A 133 27.10 0.46 -17.47
N MET A 134 27.98 1.32 -16.94
CA MET A 134 27.76 2.78 -16.90
C MET A 134 27.75 3.39 -18.31
N LEU A 135 28.59 2.90 -19.23
CA LEU A 135 28.63 3.35 -20.63
C LEU A 135 27.31 3.09 -21.38
N THR A 136 26.50 2.11 -20.93
CA THR A 136 25.18 1.84 -21.53
C THR A 136 24.24 3.04 -21.44
N ALA A 137 24.35 3.86 -20.38
CA ALA A 137 23.50 5.03 -20.17
C ALA A 137 23.74 6.16 -21.21
N MET A 138 24.87 6.16 -21.91
CA MET A 138 25.17 7.17 -22.94
C MET A 138 25.41 6.62 -24.34
N ALA A 139 25.03 5.36 -24.59
CA ALA A 139 25.37 4.62 -25.82
C ALA A 139 26.84 4.79 -26.24
N GLY A 140 27.72 4.91 -25.24
CA GLY A 140 29.07 5.43 -25.38
C GLY A 140 30.15 4.36 -25.37
N ARG A 141 31.40 4.79 -25.54
CA ARG A 141 32.60 3.95 -25.52
C ARG A 141 33.75 4.69 -24.84
N CYS A 142 34.61 3.95 -24.15
CA CYS A 142 35.92 4.42 -23.70
C CYS A 142 37.01 3.75 -24.54
N ILE A 143 37.96 4.52 -25.05
CA ILE A 143 39.00 4.02 -25.97
C ILE A 143 40.37 4.42 -25.44
N TRP A 144 41.28 3.45 -25.34
CA TRP A 144 42.67 3.73 -25.01
C TRP A 144 43.47 4.06 -26.27
N GLN A 145 44.03 5.27 -26.33
CA GLN A 145 44.80 5.74 -27.47
C GLN A 145 45.89 6.74 -27.06
N ALA A 146 47.08 6.60 -27.63
CA ALA A 146 48.20 7.54 -27.44
C ALA A 146 48.56 7.80 -25.96
N GLY A 147 48.36 6.80 -25.09
CA GLY A 147 48.60 6.90 -23.66
C GLY A 147 47.41 7.41 -22.85
N GLN A 148 46.28 7.79 -23.46
CA GLN A 148 45.14 8.32 -22.72
C GLN A 148 43.83 7.59 -23.05
N TRP A 149 42.89 7.61 -22.11
CA TRP A 149 41.51 7.22 -22.31
C TRP A 149 40.73 8.36 -22.94
N ARG A 150 40.07 8.09 -24.06
CA ARG A 150 39.13 9.01 -24.72
C ARG A 150 37.70 8.59 -24.45
N MET A 151 36.88 9.54 -24.01
CA MET A 151 35.45 9.33 -23.77
C MET A 151 34.63 9.70 -25.01
N ARG A 152 33.73 8.81 -25.42
CA ARG A 152 32.87 9.03 -26.57
C ARG A 152 31.41 8.75 -26.20
N ALA A 153 30.62 9.80 -26.01
CA ALA A 153 29.17 9.69 -25.92
C ALA A 153 28.56 9.34 -27.29
N GLY A 154 27.42 8.65 -27.28
CA GLY A 154 26.70 8.24 -28.48
C GLY A 154 26.10 9.44 -29.22
N ALA A 155 26.81 9.97 -30.19
CA ALA A 155 26.34 11.02 -31.09
C ALA A 155 27.02 10.90 -32.44
N TYR A 156 26.39 11.47 -33.47
CA TYR A 156 27.01 11.58 -34.79
C TYR A 156 28.12 12.62 -34.78
N ARG A 157 29.29 12.25 -35.28
CA ARG A 157 30.42 13.16 -35.48
C ARG A 157 30.69 13.28 -36.97
N VAL A 158 30.78 14.51 -37.46
CA VAL A 158 31.12 14.76 -38.85
C VAL A 158 32.59 14.35 -39.07
N PRO A 159 32.89 13.47 -40.04
CA PRO A 159 34.26 13.07 -40.29
C PRO A 159 35.15 14.24 -40.74
N GLU A 160 36.34 14.36 -40.14
CA GLU A 160 37.36 15.35 -40.57
C GLU A 160 38.43 14.74 -41.47
N THR A 161 38.50 13.40 -41.53
CA THR A 161 39.47 12.67 -42.32
C THR A 161 38.83 11.87 -43.42
N THR A 162 39.50 11.78 -44.57
CA THR A 162 39.10 10.92 -45.68
C THR A 162 40.17 9.87 -45.95
N ILE A 163 39.77 8.60 -46.02
CA ILE A 163 40.57 7.48 -46.53
C ILE A 163 40.30 7.35 -48.02
N THR A 164 41.37 7.41 -48.81
CA THR A 164 41.33 7.23 -50.28
C THR A 164 42.10 5.98 -50.68
N ALA A 165 42.04 5.60 -51.96
CA ALA A 165 42.84 4.49 -52.49
C ALA A 165 44.36 4.65 -52.22
N ASP A 166 44.86 5.89 -52.13
CA ASP A 166 46.26 6.17 -51.83
C ASP A 166 46.67 5.78 -50.41
N ASP A 167 45.72 5.78 -49.47
CA ASP A 167 45.96 5.42 -48.07
C ASP A 167 45.95 3.90 -47.85
N VAL A 168 45.51 3.13 -48.84
CA VAL A 168 45.33 1.67 -48.76
C VAL A 168 46.45 0.94 -49.49
N ARG A 169 46.84 -0.23 -48.97
CA ARG A 169 47.72 -1.16 -49.69
C ARG A 169 46.97 -1.82 -50.85
N ASP A 170 47.71 -2.29 -51.85
CA ASP A 170 47.12 -3.00 -52.98
C ASP A 170 46.32 -4.22 -52.52
N GLY A 171 45.06 -4.32 -52.97
CA GLY A 171 44.12 -5.36 -52.53
C GLY A 171 43.71 -5.28 -51.06
N GLY A 172 44.09 -4.22 -50.34
CA GLY A 172 43.93 -4.08 -48.90
C GLY A 172 42.57 -3.57 -48.43
N MET A 173 41.50 -3.68 -49.22
CA MET A 173 40.15 -3.33 -48.76
C MET A 173 39.24 -4.54 -48.88
N THR A 174 38.52 -4.87 -47.80
CA THR A 174 37.51 -5.93 -47.79
C THR A 174 36.21 -5.38 -47.24
N LEU A 175 35.18 -5.32 -48.10
CA LEU A 175 33.85 -4.83 -47.76
C LEU A 175 32.92 -6.01 -47.46
N THR A 176 32.33 -6.02 -46.28
CA THR A 176 31.23 -6.90 -45.91
C THR A 176 29.95 -6.09 -45.93
N THR A 177 29.04 -6.40 -46.87
CA THR A 177 27.82 -5.61 -47.08
C THR A 177 26.63 -6.05 -46.24
N ARG A 178 26.69 -7.27 -45.68
CA ARG A 178 25.62 -7.84 -44.86
C ARG A 178 26.18 -8.61 -43.69
N GLN A 179 25.44 -8.57 -42.59
CA GLN A 179 25.69 -9.43 -41.44
C GLN A 179 24.83 -10.69 -41.53
N SER A 180 25.15 -11.69 -40.71
CA SER A 180 24.35 -12.92 -40.62
C SER A 180 22.92 -12.59 -40.20
N ARG A 181 21.93 -13.30 -40.74
CA ARG A 181 20.53 -13.17 -40.31
C ARG A 181 20.37 -13.42 -38.80
N ALA A 182 21.21 -14.29 -38.23
CA ALA A 182 21.19 -14.61 -36.80
C ALA A 182 21.55 -13.41 -35.89
N SER A 183 22.30 -12.42 -36.41
CA SER A 183 22.67 -11.21 -35.68
C SER A 183 21.83 -9.99 -36.08
N ASN A 184 20.90 -10.14 -37.03
CA ASN A 184 20.01 -9.07 -37.47
C ASN A 184 18.74 -9.06 -36.63
N PHE A 185 18.31 -7.89 -36.19
CA PHE A 185 17.09 -7.69 -35.40
C PHE A 185 16.36 -6.44 -35.87
N ASN A 186 15.06 -6.38 -35.63
CA ASN A 186 14.19 -5.27 -36.06
C ASN A 186 13.40 -4.63 -34.90
N ALA A 187 13.62 -5.10 -33.69
CA ALA A 187 13.06 -4.54 -32.48
C ALA A 187 13.98 -4.76 -31.28
N VAL A 188 13.97 -3.81 -30.35
CA VAL A 188 14.79 -3.81 -29.14
C VAL A 188 13.87 -3.61 -27.94
N ARG A 189 14.03 -4.47 -26.93
CA ARG A 189 13.34 -4.38 -25.65
C ARG A 189 14.34 -4.59 -24.53
N GLY A 190 13.95 -4.31 -23.30
CA GLY A 190 14.87 -4.45 -22.19
C GLY A 190 14.36 -3.83 -20.92
N GLN A 191 15.25 -3.81 -19.93
CA GLN A 191 14.96 -3.33 -18.59
C GLN A 191 15.74 -2.07 -18.25
N PHE A 192 15.08 -1.19 -17.51
CA PHE A 192 15.63 0.01 -16.90
C PHE A 192 15.22 0.06 -15.42
N VAL A 193 15.77 0.99 -14.65
CA VAL A 193 15.41 1.16 -13.23
C VAL A 193 14.26 2.13 -13.12
N SER A 194 13.06 1.68 -12.75
CA SER A 194 11.86 2.54 -12.78
C SER A 194 11.64 3.26 -11.44
N PRO A 195 11.66 4.62 -11.40
CA PRO A 195 11.29 5.38 -10.21
C PRO A 195 9.82 5.17 -9.82
N GLU A 196 8.92 5.03 -10.82
CA GLU A 196 7.49 4.77 -10.59
C GLU A 196 7.26 3.39 -9.94
N ASN A 197 8.14 2.43 -10.22
CA ASN A 197 8.13 1.10 -9.62
C ASN A 197 9.09 0.99 -8.41
N SER A 198 9.27 2.08 -7.64
CA SER A 198 10.11 2.10 -6.42
C SER A 198 11.55 1.64 -6.67
N TRP A 199 12.16 2.13 -7.75
CA TRP A 199 13.54 1.84 -8.18
C TRP A 199 13.81 0.36 -8.48
N GLN A 200 12.77 -0.42 -8.77
CA GLN A 200 12.93 -1.80 -9.22
C GLN A 200 13.19 -1.84 -10.73
N PRO A 201 13.96 -2.83 -11.22
CA PRO A 201 14.06 -3.11 -12.64
C PRO A 201 12.67 -3.38 -13.24
N ASP A 202 12.34 -2.67 -14.32
CA ASP A 202 11.10 -2.85 -15.06
C ASP A 202 11.35 -2.72 -16.57
N ASP A 203 10.43 -3.23 -17.37
CA ASP A 203 10.53 -3.20 -18.82
C ASP A 203 10.15 -1.80 -19.36
N PHE A 204 11.00 -1.20 -20.20
CA PHE A 204 10.65 0.04 -20.91
C PHE A 204 9.79 -0.27 -22.15
N PRO A 205 8.98 0.68 -22.65
CA PRO A 205 8.21 0.49 -23.89
C PRO A 205 9.13 0.13 -25.06
N ALA A 206 8.95 -1.04 -25.63
CA ALA A 206 9.91 -1.55 -26.59
C ALA A 206 9.90 -0.75 -27.91
N TYR A 207 11.08 -0.52 -28.47
CA TYR A 207 11.24 0.16 -29.76
C TYR A 207 11.24 -0.88 -30.88
N ALA A 208 10.35 -0.73 -31.86
CA ALA A 208 10.19 -1.68 -32.95
C ALA A 208 9.87 -0.96 -34.26
N SER A 209 10.63 -1.25 -35.32
CA SER A 209 10.44 -0.64 -36.63
C SER A 209 9.57 -1.51 -37.54
N GLU A 210 8.43 -0.97 -37.98
CA GLU A 210 7.58 -1.65 -38.97
C GLU A 210 8.23 -1.74 -40.35
N ALA A 211 9.02 -0.73 -40.73
CA ALA A 211 9.76 -0.74 -41.99
C ALA A 211 10.72 -1.94 -42.04
N TYR A 212 11.49 -2.14 -40.96
CA TYR A 212 12.44 -3.26 -40.85
C TYR A 212 11.74 -4.61 -40.71
N ARG A 213 10.59 -4.66 -40.03
CA ARG A 213 9.78 -5.88 -39.99
C ARG A 213 9.34 -6.29 -41.40
N LEU A 214 8.86 -5.36 -42.23
CA LEU A 214 8.44 -5.65 -43.60
C LEU A 214 9.61 -6.10 -44.49
N GLU A 215 10.78 -5.46 -44.36
CA GLU A 215 12.02 -5.88 -45.04
C GLU A 215 12.44 -7.31 -44.66
N ASP A 216 12.20 -7.70 -43.41
CA ASP A 216 12.54 -9.02 -42.86
C ASP A 216 11.40 -10.06 -43.06
N ASN A 217 10.61 -9.91 -44.13
CA ASN A 217 9.47 -10.79 -44.47
C ASN A 217 8.34 -10.83 -43.43
N GLY A 218 8.17 -9.75 -42.67
CA GLY A 218 7.12 -9.62 -41.68
C GLY A 218 7.43 -10.22 -40.30
N GLU A 219 8.58 -10.85 -40.12
CA GLU A 219 9.00 -11.51 -38.88
C GLU A 219 9.52 -10.48 -37.86
N ARG A 220 9.10 -10.59 -36.59
CA ARG A 220 9.61 -9.76 -35.50
C ARG A 220 10.79 -10.45 -34.83
N VAL A 221 11.97 -9.82 -34.87
CA VAL A 221 13.20 -10.34 -34.26
C VAL A 221 13.67 -9.36 -33.20
N TRP A 222 13.71 -9.85 -31.96
CA TRP A 222 13.99 -9.04 -30.77
C TRP A 222 15.45 -9.13 -30.33
N ARG A 223 15.98 -8.01 -29.86
CA ARG A 223 17.21 -7.91 -29.08
C ARG A 223 16.88 -7.42 -27.67
N ASP A 224 17.32 -8.17 -26.68
CA ASP A 224 17.22 -7.78 -25.27
C ASP A 224 18.44 -6.97 -24.84
N ILE A 225 18.21 -5.83 -24.18
CA ILE A 225 19.23 -4.96 -23.58
C ILE A 225 18.95 -4.74 -22.08
N SER A 226 19.99 -4.44 -21.32
CA SER A 226 19.90 -4.10 -19.89
C SER A 226 20.52 -2.74 -19.67
N LEU A 227 19.78 -1.84 -19.02
CA LEU A 227 20.16 -0.45 -18.78
C LEU A 227 20.15 -0.15 -17.27
N PRO A 228 21.09 -0.70 -16.48
CA PRO A 228 21.07 -0.60 -15.02
C PRO A 228 21.35 0.81 -14.47
N PHE A 229 21.82 1.73 -15.32
CA PHE A 229 22.11 3.13 -14.96
C PHE A 229 21.12 4.13 -15.57
N THR A 230 19.99 3.65 -16.10
CA THR A 230 18.97 4.47 -16.77
C THR A 230 17.68 4.45 -15.97
N ILE A 231 17.19 5.64 -15.60
CA ILE A 231 15.94 5.82 -14.84
C ILE A 231 14.81 6.47 -15.65
N SER A 232 15.14 7.07 -16.79
CA SER A 232 14.17 7.68 -17.70
C SER A 232 13.74 6.67 -18.78
N ALA A 233 12.43 6.43 -18.89
CA ALA A 233 11.88 5.51 -19.88
C ALA A 233 12.02 6.03 -21.32
N SER A 234 11.93 7.34 -21.53
CA SER A 234 12.20 7.99 -22.82
C SER A 234 13.67 7.87 -23.20
N MET A 235 14.60 8.02 -22.24
CA MET A 235 16.03 7.75 -22.47
C MET A 235 16.27 6.28 -22.83
N ALA A 236 15.63 5.33 -22.15
CA ALA A 236 15.73 3.91 -22.47
C ALA A 236 15.28 3.59 -23.91
N GLN A 237 14.17 4.20 -24.36
CA GLN A 237 13.68 4.08 -25.74
C GLN A 237 14.66 4.66 -26.76
N ARG A 238 15.26 5.82 -26.47
CA ARG A 238 16.30 6.43 -27.32
C ARG A 238 17.53 5.53 -27.46
N LEU A 239 18.00 4.95 -26.36
CA LEU A 239 19.11 4.00 -26.36
C LEU A 239 18.76 2.73 -27.16
N ALA A 240 17.53 2.23 -27.04
CA ALA A 240 17.03 1.10 -27.81
C ALA A 240 16.98 1.40 -29.33
N LYS A 241 16.56 2.60 -29.73
CA LYS A 241 16.59 3.06 -31.12
C LYS A 241 18.01 3.11 -31.66
N ILE A 242 18.93 3.74 -30.92
CA ILE A 242 20.34 3.84 -31.32
C ILE A 242 20.94 2.45 -31.56
N GLU A 243 20.68 1.48 -30.68
CA GLU A 243 21.16 0.11 -30.83
C GLU A 243 20.58 -0.58 -32.07
N LEU A 244 19.28 -0.40 -32.34
CA LEU A 244 18.64 -0.93 -33.54
C LEU A 244 19.25 -0.34 -34.81
N GLU A 245 19.32 0.99 -34.90
CA GLU A 245 19.82 1.68 -36.09
C GLU A 245 21.30 1.36 -36.35
N ARG A 246 22.14 1.29 -35.30
CA ARG A 246 23.53 0.83 -35.42
C ARG A 246 23.62 -0.60 -35.98
N ALA A 247 22.73 -1.50 -35.57
CA ALA A 247 22.70 -2.87 -36.08
C ALA A 247 22.23 -2.97 -37.53
N ARG A 248 21.26 -2.14 -37.94
CA ARG A 248 20.75 -2.11 -39.33
C ARG A 248 21.74 -1.49 -40.31
N ARG A 249 22.72 -0.71 -39.85
CA ARG A 249 23.91 -0.33 -40.63
C ARG A 249 24.92 -1.49 -40.66
N GLN A 250 24.62 -2.45 -41.52
CA GLN A 250 25.33 -3.73 -41.61
C GLN A 250 26.69 -3.65 -42.32
N MET A 251 26.94 -2.58 -43.08
CA MET A 251 28.19 -2.45 -43.83
C MET A 251 29.38 -2.31 -42.89
N SER A 252 30.33 -3.22 -43.02
CA SER A 252 31.63 -3.16 -42.36
C SER A 252 32.74 -3.22 -43.39
N LEU A 253 33.80 -2.46 -43.16
CA LEU A 253 34.91 -2.31 -44.06
C LEU A 253 36.22 -2.54 -43.30
N LYS A 254 36.95 -3.56 -43.73
CA LYS A 254 38.30 -3.82 -43.28
C LYS A 254 39.30 -3.15 -44.23
N VAL A 255 40.15 -2.27 -43.70
CA VAL A 255 41.14 -1.52 -44.47
C VAL A 255 42.55 -1.85 -43.98
N ALA A 256 43.30 -2.56 -44.81
CA ALA A 256 44.74 -2.75 -44.72
C ALA A 256 45.45 -1.49 -45.25
N GLY A 257 45.66 -0.52 -44.37
CA GLY A 257 46.25 0.77 -44.69
C GLY A 257 47.77 0.75 -44.89
N LYS A 258 48.28 1.79 -45.57
CA LYS A 258 49.67 2.25 -45.46
C LYS A 258 49.81 3.05 -44.15
N LEU A 259 51.04 3.36 -43.72
CA LEU A 259 51.29 4.13 -42.49
C LEU A 259 50.54 5.47 -42.44
N LYS A 260 50.25 6.10 -43.60
CA LYS A 260 49.44 7.32 -43.68
C LYS A 260 48.02 7.16 -43.12
N ALA A 261 47.45 5.94 -43.16
CA ALA A 261 46.13 5.64 -42.62
C ALA A 261 46.10 5.60 -41.09
N TRP A 262 47.25 5.52 -40.42
CA TRP A 262 47.37 5.58 -38.95
C TRP A 262 46.96 6.95 -38.36
N ARG A 263 46.79 7.98 -39.21
CA ARG A 263 46.22 9.27 -38.80
C ARG A 263 44.78 9.14 -38.29
N VAL A 264 44.07 8.09 -38.72
CA VAL A 264 42.69 7.84 -38.32
C VAL A 264 42.69 7.05 -37.02
N ALA A 265 41.95 7.56 -36.04
CA ALA A 265 41.92 7.09 -34.68
C ALA A 265 40.67 6.22 -34.41
N ALA A 266 40.78 5.27 -33.48
CA ALA A 266 39.61 4.50 -33.05
C ALA A 266 38.62 5.40 -32.29
N GLY A 267 37.32 5.22 -32.54
CA GLY A 267 36.24 6.06 -32.02
C GLY A 267 35.99 7.36 -32.76
N GLU A 268 36.79 7.67 -33.78
CA GLU A 268 36.51 8.77 -34.71
C GLU A 268 35.60 8.30 -35.84
N THR A 269 35.16 9.27 -36.63
CA THR A 269 34.50 9.04 -37.91
C THR A 269 35.44 9.42 -39.06
N THR A 270 35.42 8.64 -40.14
CA THR A 270 36.19 8.91 -41.36
C THR A 270 35.31 8.77 -42.58
N TYR A 271 35.51 9.63 -43.58
CA TYR A 271 35.02 9.35 -44.91
C TYR A 271 35.89 8.27 -45.57
N VAL A 272 35.26 7.42 -46.36
CA VAL A 272 35.95 6.52 -47.29
C VAL A 272 35.56 6.96 -48.69
N HIS A 273 36.55 7.41 -49.46
CA HIS A 273 36.36 7.83 -50.84
C HIS A 273 36.93 6.79 -51.82
N TYR A 274 36.04 5.97 -52.37
CA TYR A 274 36.38 4.92 -53.33
C TYR A 274 35.27 4.76 -54.40
N ALA A 275 35.42 5.50 -55.51
CA ALA A 275 34.41 5.60 -56.56
C ALA A 275 34.00 4.24 -57.17
N ARG A 276 34.90 3.26 -57.24
CA ARG A 276 34.59 1.92 -57.77
C ARG A 276 33.52 1.17 -56.96
N TRP A 277 33.34 1.52 -55.69
CA TRP A 277 32.30 0.96 -54.82
C TRP A 277 31.13 1.93 -54.58
N GLY A 278 31.08 3.04 -55.33
CA GLY A 278 30.08 4.08 -55.12
C GLY A 278 30.26 4.86 -53.82
N PHE A 279 31.41 4.73 -53.16
CA PHE A 279 31.76 5.53 -51.97
C PHE A 279 32.37 6.85 -52.44
N GLY A 280 31.64 7.63 -53.22
CA GLY A 280 32.13 8.83 -53.88
C GLY A 280 31.28 9.20 -55.08
N GLY A 281 31.31 10.46 -55.50
CA GLY A 281 30.56 10.99 -56.64
C GLY A 281 29.72 12.21 -56.28
N ALA A 282 28.84 12.65 -57.19
CA ALA A 282 28.08 13.89 -57.01
C ALA A 282 27.17 13.89 -55.75
N ALA A 283 26.65 12.72 -55.36
CA ALA A 283 25.82 12.58 -54.16
C ALA A 283 26.63 12.44 -52.85
N LEU A 284 27.91 12.07 -52.93
CA LEU A 284 28.81 11.86 -51.80
C LEU A 284 30.20 12.43 -52.15
N PRO A 285 30.35 13.75 -52.26
CA PRO A 285 31.59 14.37 -52.76
C PRO A 285 32.80 14.06 -51.87
N GLU A 286 32.61 13.95 -50.55
CA GLU A 286 33.67 13.67 -49.59
C GLU A 286 33.91 12.17 -49.36
N GLY A 287 32.99 11.33 -49.82
CA GLY A 287 32.97 9.88 -49.60
C GLY A 287 31.84 9.43 -48.68
N LYS A 288 31.80 8.13 -48.37
CA LYS A 288 30.80 7.55 -47.47
C LYS A 288 31.32 7.56 -46.02
N PRO A 289 30.55 8.00 -45.01
CA PRO A 289 31.00 8.06 -43.63
C PRO A 289 31.01 6.67 -42.95
N PHE A 290 32.05 6.43 -42.15
CA PHE A 290 32.19 5.25 -41.30
C PHE A 290 32.70 5.64 -39.90
N ASP A 291 32.19 4.96 -38.87
CA ASP A 291 32.78 4.95 -37.53
C ASP A 291 33.99 3.99 -37.53
N VAL A 292 35.08 4.40 -36.87
CA VAL A 292 36.30 3.61 -36.75
C VAL A 292 36.21 2.77 -35.48
N GLU A 293 35.83 1.49 -35.60
CA GLU A 293 35.67 0.61 -34.44
C GLU A 293 37.01 0.19 -33.82
N ALA A 294 38.01 -0.07 -34.67
CA ALA A 294 39.34 -0.44 -34.20
C ALA A 294 40.42 0.00 -35.19
N VAL A 295 41.57 0.33 -34.64
CA VAL A 295 42.81 0.57 -35.38
C VAL A 295 43.89 -0.28 -34.73
N ARG A 296 44.57 -1.13 -35.50
CA ARG A 296 45.58 -2.07 -35.02
C ARG A 296 46.84 -1.94 -35.86
N LEU A 297 48.01 -2.11 -35.27
CA LEU A 297 49.25 -2.28 -36.03
C LEU A 297 49.49 -3.76 -36.21
N ASP A 298 49.36 -4.23 -37.45
CA ASP A 298 49.65 -5.61 -37.80
C ASP A 298 51.11 -5.72 -38.28
N LEU A 299 51.75 -6.81 -37.88
CA LEU A 299 53.15 -7.09 -38.15
C LEU A 299 53.21 -8.25 -39.17
N THR A 300 52.95 -7.90 -40.42
CA THR A 300 52.87 -8.86 -41.52
C THR A 300 54.25 -9.12 -42.14
N GLN A 301 54.59 -10.39 -42.37
CA GLN A 301 55.76 -10.78 -43.16
C GLN A 301 55.45 -10.55 -44.65
N VAL A 302 56.18 -9.63 -45.30
CA VAL A 302 56.05 -9.38 -46.74
C VAL A 302 57.44 -9.33 -47.35
N GLY A 303 57.82 -10.37 -48.12
CA GLY A 303 59.15 -10.48 -48.72
C GLY A 303 60.22 -10.88 -47.71
N GLN A 304 61.32 -10.11 -47.65
CA GLN A 304 62.54 -10.44 -46.86
C GLN A 304 62.54 -9.86 -45.42
N GLY A 305 61.42 -9.29 -44.94
CA GLY A 305 61.39 -8.75 -43.57
C GLY A 305 59.99 -8.44 -43.03
N PRO A 306 59.88 -8.22 -41.71
CA PRO A 306 58.64 -7.81 -41.07
C PRO A 306 58.26 -6.37 -41.45
N ARG A 307 56.99 -6.16 -41.77
CA ARG A 307 56.43 -4.83 -42.03
C ARG A 307 55.30 -4.52 -41.05
N LEU A 308 55.43 -3.38 -40.37
CA LEU A 308 54.38 -2.80 -39.54
C LEU A 308 53.40 -2.02 -40.44
N ALA A 309 52.12 -2.37 -40.42
CA ALA A 309 51.09 -1.68 -41.20
C ALA A 309 49.79 -1.53 -40.40
N PRO A 310 49.09 -0.39 -40.52
CA PRO A 310 47.82 -0.21 -39.85
C PRO A 310 46.71 -1.02 -40.52
N GLU A 311 45.84 -1.60 -39.69
CA GLU A 311 44.59 -2.24 -40.07
C GLU A 311 43.45 -1.51 -39.36
N LEU A 312 42.48 -1.02 -40.14
CA LEU A 312 41.30 -0.33 -39.64
C LEU A 312 40.08 -1.22 -39.84
N LEU A 313 39.23 -1.29 -38.80
CA LEU A 313 37.90 -1.87 -38.87
C LEU A 313 36.90 -0.72 -38.80
N LEU A 314 36.17 -0.54 -39.88
CA LEU A 314 35.23 0.56 -40.09
C LEU A 314 33.81 0.00 -40.14
N ARG A 315 32.85 0.72 -39.57
CA ARG A 315 31.43 0.38 -39.62
C ARG A 315 30.63 1.56 -40.14
N GLU A 316 29.65 1.29 -40.99
CA GLU A 316 28.80 2.34 -41.54
C GLU A 316 28.10 3.13 -40.43
N THR A 317 28.06 4.44 -40.59
CA THR A 317 27.44 5.38 -39.64
C THR A 317 26.57 6.40 -40.38
N SER A 318 25.67 7.05 -39.66
CA SER A 318 24.76 8.07 -40.21
C SER A 318 24.21 8.94 -39.07
N PRO A 319 23.89 10.22 -39.32
CA PRO A 319 23.19 11.05 -38.35
C PRO A 319 21.83 10.45 -37.93
N LEU A 320 21.16 9.71 -38.83
CA LEU A 320 19.87 9.08 -38.56
C LEU A 320 19.89 8.06 -37.41
N ILE A 321 21.07 7.54 -37.06
CA ILE A 321 21.22 6.61 -35.92
C ILE A 321 20.86 7.29 -34.60
N TYR A 322 21.15 8.59 -34.48
CA TYR A 322 21.05 9.35 -33.24
C TYR A 322 19.89 10.34 -33.25
N ASP A 323 19.11 10.35 -34.34
CA ASP A 323 17.96 11.22 -34.52
C ASP A 323 16.78 10.73 -33.69
N TRP A 324 16.07 11.66 -33.05
CA TRP A 324 14.94 11.35 -32.18
C TRP A 324 13.84 12.37 -32.38
N ASP A 325 12.64 11.87 -32.68
CA ASP A 325 11.41 12.65 -32.68
C ASP A 325 10.61 12.31 -31.43
N ALA A 326 10.16 13.32 -30.69
CA ALA A 326 9.31 13.16 -29.53
C ALA A 326 8.01 12.40 -29.85
N LEU A 327 7.53 12.46 -31.11
CA LEU A 327 6.35 11.71 -31.55
C LEU A 327 6.55 10.19 -31.59
N GLU A 328 7.80 9.72 -31.60
CA GLU A 328 8.13 8.29 -31.54
C GLU A 328 8.13 7.74 -30.11
N GLU A 329 8.11 8.62 -29.10
CA GLU A 329 8.12 8.24 -27.68
C GLU A 329 6.78 7.57 -27.28
N GLN A 330 6.87 6.39 -26.69
CA GLN A 330 5.75 5.72 -26.05
C GLN A 330 5.70 6.06 -24.57
N ILE A 331 4.52 6.38 -24.06
CA ILE A 331 4.30 6.65 -22.64
C ILE A 331 4.55 5.37 -21.85
N TYR A 332 5.48 5.42 -20.89
CA TYR A 332 5.65 4.41 -19.88
C TYR A 332 4.65 4.62 -18.74
N ALA A 333 4.11 3.53 -18.23
CA ALA A 333 3.34 3.51 -16.99
C ALA A 333 3.65 2.20 -16.27
N ALA A 334 4.15 2.29 -15.04
CA ALA A 334 4.39 1.10 -14.24
C ALA A 334 3.09 0.29 -14.07
N ALA A 335 3.20 -1.05 -14.08
CA ALA A 335 2.04 -1.90 -13.85
C ALA A 335 1.38 -1.55 -12.50
N PRO A 336 0.04 -1.48 -12.44
CA PRO A 336 -0.64 -1.14 -11.19
C PRO A 336 -0.27 -2.15 -10.11
N ARG A 337 0.09 -1.65 -8.92
CA ARG A 337 0.39 -2.50 -7.77
C ARG A 337 -0.84 -3.33 -7.43
N THR A 338 -0.61 -4.58 -7.07
CA THR A 338 -1.70 -5.47 -6.66
C THR A 338 -2.43 -4.89 -5.45
N ALA A 339 -3.76 -4.81 -5.55
CA ALA A 339 -4.64 -4.49 -4.43
C ALA A 339 -5.20 -5.77 -3.78
N LEU A 340 -4.53 -6.92 -4.01
CA LEU A 340 -4.93 -8.16 -3.36
C LEU A 340 -4.82 -8.00 -1.85
N PRO A 341 -5.78 -8.53 -1.08
CA PRO A 341 -5.72 -8.51 0.37
C PRO A 341 -4.40 -9.13 0.86
N THR A 342 -3.83 -8.59 1.94
CA THR A 342 -2.59 -9.10 2.53
C THR A 342 -2.81 -9.50 3.98
N ALA A 343 -1.96 -10.37 4.51
CA ALA A 343 -1.95 -10.72 5.94
C ALA A 343 -1.16 -9.73 6.81
N PHE A 344 -0.50 -8.75 6.17
CA PHE A 344 0.34 -7.72 6.81
C PHE A 344 -0.41 -6.41 7.08
N ASP A 345 -1.56 -6.22 6.43
CA ASP A 345 -2.48 -5.13 6.71
C ASP A 345 -3.91 -5.66 6.63
N ILE A 346 -4.60 -5.65 7.78
CA ILE A 346 -5.95 -6.19 7.91
C ILE A 346 -6.90 -5.10 8.42
N ALA A 347 -8.08 -5.03 7.79
CA ALA A 347 -9.12 -4.11 8.19
C ALA A 347 -9.56 -4.36 9.64
N PRO A 348 -9.89 -3.31 10.42
CA PRO A 348 -10.44 -3.49 11.76
C PRO A 348 -11.86 -4.09 11.73
N PRO A 349 -12.30 -4.78 12.80
CA PRO A 349 -13.66 -5.32 12.89
C PRO A 349 -14.74 -4.23 12.96
N GLY A 350 -16.01 -4.64 12.96
CA GLY A 350 -17.12 -3.75 13.32
C GLY A 350 -16.98 -3.21 14.75
N ALA A 351 -17.68 -2.12 15.06
CA ALA A 351 -17.73 -1.60 16.43
C ALA A 351 -18.43 -2.61 17.36
N PRO A 352 -17.90 -2.89 18.56
CA PRO A 352 -18.50 -3.85 19.48
C PRO A 352 -19.91 -3.42 19.90
N GLN A 353 -20.85 -4.35 19.76
CA GLN A 353 -22.23 -4.26 20.25
C GLN A 353 -22.31 -5.03 21.57
N ILE A 354 -22.57 -4.31 22.66
CA ILE A 354 -22.65 -4.87 24.00
C ILE A 354 -24.12 -5.02 24.36
N THR A 355 -24.51 -6.15 24.91
CA THR A 355 -25.86 -6.39 25.45
C THR A 355 -25.73 -7.10 26.80
N GLU A 356 -26.53 -6.69 27.77
CA GLU A 356 -26.58 -7.36 29.08
C GLU A 356 -27.69 -8.40 29.14
N GLN A 357 -27.49 -9.44 29.93
CA GLN A 357 -28.46 -10.49 30.21
C GLN A 357 -28.32 -10.95 31.66
N LEU A 358 -29.45 -11.08 32.36
CA LEU A 358 -29.48 -11.74 33.67
C LEU A 358 -29.50 -13.26 33.50
N TYR A 359 -28.68 -13.97 34.28
CA TYR A 359 -28.63 -15.42 34.28
C TYR A 359 -28.61 -15.96 35.72
N VAL A 360 -29.12 -17.19 35.89
CA VAL A 360 -29.18 -17.87 37.17
C VAL A 360 -27.93 -18.74 37.34
N THR A 361 -27.29 -18.69 38.51
CA THR A 361 -26.14 -19.55 38.84
C THR A 361 -26.55 -21.03 38.83
N ARG A 362 -25.58 -21.93 38.62
CA ARG A 362 -25.85 -23.38 38.49
C ARG A 362 -26.58 -23.98 39.70
N ASP A 363 -26.43 -23.37 40.88
CA ASP A 363 -27.06 -23.83 42.11
C ASP A 363 -28.46 -23.21 42.34
N GLY A 364 -28.97 -22.42 41.39
CA GLY A 364 -30.30 -21.81 41.45
C GLY A 364 -30.46 -20.68 42.47
N SER A 365 -29.39 -20.32 43.17
CA SER A 365 -29.43 -19.48 44.39
C SER A 365 -29.22 -18.00 44.15
N ALA A 366 -28.68 -17.59 43.00
CA ALA A 366 -28.38 -16.19 42.72
C ALA A 366 -28.59 -15.83 41.24
N VAL A 367 -29.03 -14.59 41.01
CA VAL A 367 -29.08 -13.96 39.70
C VAL A 367 -27.82 -13.12 39.52
N LYS A 368 -27.14 -13.28 38.39
CA LYS A 368 -25.93 -12.52 38.03
C LYS A 368 -26.06 -11.94 36.64
N VAL A 369 -25.19 -10.98 36.31
CA VAL A 369 -25.19 -10.28 35.03
C VAL A 369 -24.13 -10.89 34.10
N LEU A 370 -24.49 -11.03 32.83
CA LEU A 370 -23.63 -11.46 31.74
C LEU A 370 -23.66 -10.40 30.64
N ALA A 371 -22.50 -9.95 30.19
CA ALA A 371 -22.38 -9.10 29.01
C ALA A 371 -22.04 -9.96 27.78
N ARG A 372 -22.89 -9.90 26.75
CA ARG A 372 -22.61 -10.45 25.43
C ARG A 372 -22.06 -9.33 24.55
N ILE A 373 -20.83 -9.51 24.09
CA ILE A 373 -20.15 -8.60 23.18
C ILE A 373 -20.15 -9.28 21.80
N ALA A 374 -20.72 -8.63 20.80
CA ALA A 374 -20.73 -9.10 19.41
C ALA A 374 -20.17 -8.02 18.49
N TRP A 375 -19.54 -8.41 17.39
CA TRP A 375 -19.01 -7.47 16.39
C TRP A 375 -19.17 -8.01 14.98
N GLU A 376 -19.08 -7.14 13.99
CA GLU A 376 -18.97 -7.57 12.59
C GLU A 376 -17.55 -8.06 12.29
N ALA A 377 -17.44 -9.12 11.50
CA ALA A 377 -16.13 -9.65 11.09
C ALA A 377 -15.33 -8.59 10.31
N ALA A 378 -14.02 -8.58 10.50
CA ALA A 378 -13.12 -7.77 9.70
C ALA A 378 -13.16 -8.22 8.23
N ALA A 379 -13.08 -7.27 7.30
CA ALA A 379 -13.12 -7.52 5.86
C ALA A 379 -11.77 -8.06 5.32
N SER A 380 -11.28 -9.17 5.86
CA SER A 380 -10.07 -9.85 5.41
C SER A 380 -10.16 -11.36 5.64
N GLY A 381 -9.80 -12.15 4.62
CA GLY A 381 -9.72 -13.61 4.71
C GLY A 381 -8.51 -14.13 5.50
N PHE A 382 -7.60 -13.25 5.91
CA PHE A 382 -6.40 -13.60 6.67
C PHE A 382 -6.57 -13.51 8.18
N VAL A 383 -7.76 -13.16 8.67
CA VAL A 383 -8.05 -13.04 10.11
C VAL A 383 -8.12 -14.43 10.74
N ASP A 384 -7.31 -14.65 11.77
CA ASP A 384 -7.29 -15.90 12.55
C ASP A 384 -8.12 -15.76 13.83
N THR A 385 -7.87 -14.69 14.60
CA THR A 385 -8.56 -14.44 15.87
C THR A 385 -8.86 -12.96 16.09
N TYR A 386 -9.79 -12.68 17.00
CA TYR A 386 -10.08 -11.36 17.54
C TYR A 386 -9.65 -11.31 18.99
N GLN A 387 -8.99 -10.22 19.39
CA GLN A 387 -8.65 -9.94 20.79
C GLN A 387 -9.62 -8.90 21.34
N VAL A 388 -10.16 -9.17 22.54
CA VAL A 388 -11.12 -8.30 23.22
C VAL A 388 -10.51 -7.80 24.52
N GLU A 389 -10.55 -6.49 24.72
CA GLU A 389 -10.15 -5.86 25.97
C GLU A 389 -11.29 -5.03 26.53
N THR A 390 -11.36 -4.96 27.85
CA THR A 390 -12.40 -4.18 28.55
C THR A 390 -11.80 -3.30 29.62
N ARG A 391 -12.43 -2.16 29.85
CA ARG A 391 -12.11 -1.26 30.94
C ARG A 391 -13.40 -0.80 31.59
N ARG A 392 -13.43 -0.72 32.93
CA ARG A 392 -14.55 -0.14 33.67
C ARG A 392 -14.29 1.35 33.84
N ASN A 393 -15.27 2.19 33.53
CA ASN A 393 -15.16 3.63 33.66
C ASN A 393 -15.91 4.05 34.93
N GLY A 394 -15.17 4.46 35.96
CA GLY A 394 -15.71 4.84 37.26
C GLY A 394 -14.68 5.60 38.07
N GLY A 395 -14.25 6.75 37.54
CA GLY A 395 -13.19 7.60 38.12
C GLY A 395 -11.79 7.06 37.82
N ASP A 396 -11.02 7.82 37.04
CA ASP A 396 -9.59 7.66 36.77
C ASP A 396 -9.15 6.37 36.05
N GLY A 397 -9.03 6.47 34.71
CA GLY A 397 -7.90 5.90 33.96
C GLY A 397 -7.48 4.44 34.20
N GLY A 398 -8.40 3.53 34.49
CA GLY A 398 -8.06 2.11 34.70
C GLY A 398 -7.39 1.46 33.49
N ASP A 399 -6.50 0.50 33.73
CA ASP A 399 -5.82 -0.26 32.68
C ASP A 399 -6.81 -1.12 31.88
N TRP A 400 -6.53 -1.28 30.58
CA TRP A 400 -7.28 -2.21 29.74
C TRP A 400 -6.97 -3.65 30.16
N LEU A 401 -8.02 -4.43 30.44
CA LEU A 401 -7.89 -5.84 30.82
C LEU A 401 -8.17 -6.74 29.62
N ASP A 402 -7.18 -7.57 29.27
CA ASP A 402 -7.30 -8.60 28.24
C ASP A 402 -8.28 -9.70 28.66
N ARG A 403 -9.29 -9.93 27.82
CA ARG A 403 -10.30 -10.99 28.00
C ARG A 403 -9.99 -12.24 27.17
N GLY A 404 -8.90 -12.20 26.40
CA GLY A 404 -8.42 -13.29 25.58
C GLY A 404 -8.83 -13.15 24.12
N ARG A 405 -8.58 -14.22 23.37
CA ARG A 405 -8.76 -14.29 21.92
C ARG A 405 -9.84 -15.30 21.54
N THR A 406 -10.57 -15.03 20.47
CA THR A 406 -11.58 -15.94 19.92
C THR A 406 -11.60 -15.86 18.39
N SER A 407 -11.83 -16.98 17.72
CA SER A 407 -12.03 -17.01 16.26
C SER A 407 -13.46 -16.64 15.85
N GLY A 408 -14.40 -16.65 16.79
CA GLY A 408 -15.78 -16.20 16.56
C GLY A 408 -15.94 -14.68 16.64
N THR A 409 -17.11 -14.19 16.24
CA THR A 409 -17.48 -12.76 16.31
C THR A 409 -18.28 -12.39 17.57
N ARG A 410 -18.13 -13.20 18.62
CA ARG A 410 -18.82 -13.01 19.90
C ARG A 410 -17.96 -13.45 21.07
N MET A 411 -18.10 -12.74 22.20
CA MET A 411 -17.51 -13.09 23.49
C MET A 411 -18.52 -12.84 24.61
N GLU A 412 -18.58 -13.76 25.57
CA GLU A 412 -19.42 -13.64 26.77
C GLU A 412 -18.55 -13.35 27.99
N LEU A 413 -18.85 -12.26 28.70
CA LEU A 413 -18.24 -11.93 29.98
C LEU A 413 -19.26 -12.16 31.09
N ARG A 414 -18.99 -13.17 31.92
CA ARG A 414 -19.84 -13.53 33.07
C ARG A 414 -19.45 -12.73 34.30
N ASP A 415 -20.41 -12.55 35.19
CA ASP A 415 -20.23 -11.91 36.50
C ASP A 415 -19.73 -10.47 36.37
N ILE A 416 -20.20 -9.77 35.35
CA ILE A 416 -19.84 -8.38 35.09
C ILE A 416 -20.54 -7.47 36.13
N GLN A 417 -19.80 -6.51 36.68
CA GLN A 417 -20.34 -5.59 37.67
C GLN A 417 -21.12 -4.44 37.00
N PRO A 418 -22.18 -3.90 37.65
CA PRO A 418 -22.86 -2.70 37.16
C PRO A 418 -21.93 -1.49 37.05
N GLY A 419 -22.20 -0.61 36.09
CA GLY A 419 -21.45 0.62 35.82
C GLY A 419 -21.10 0.79 34.34
N GLN A 420 -20.34 1.85 34.01
CA GLN A 420 -19.90 2.12 32.65
C GLN A 420 -18.75 1.20 32.24
N TRP A 421 -18.85 0.59 31.05
CA TRP A 421 -17.82 -0.26 30.49
C TRP A 421 -17.43 0.20 29.10
N ASP A 422 -16.12 0.33 28.88
CA ASP A 422 -15.52 0.45 27.57
C ASP A 422 -15.02 -0.92 27.11
N VAL A 423 -15.27 -1.24 25.85
CA VAL A 423 -14.81 -2.46 25.19
C VAL A 423 -14.07 -2.05 23.93
N ARG A 424 -12.89 -2.64 23.70
CA ARG A 424 -12.18 -2.51 22.44
C ARG A 424 -11.84 -3.87 21.85
N ILE A 425 -11.89 -3.97 20.54
CA ILE A 425 -11.66 -5.21 19.79
C ILE A 425 -10.73 -4.93 18.62
N LYS A 426 -9.80 -5.84 18.37
CA LYS A 426 -8.97 -5.85 17.17
C LYS A 426 -8.99 -7.24 16.53
N ALA A 427 -8.90 -7.29 15.21
CA ALA A 427 -8.58 -8.51 14.47
C ALA A 427 -7.07 -8.76 14.48
N ILE A 428 -6.68 -10.03 14.45
CA ILE A 428 -5.30 -10.52 14.38
C ILE A 428 -5.20 -11.50 13.20
N SER A 429 -4.23 -11.31 12.32
CA SER A 429 -4.03 -12.15 11.14
C SER A 429 -3.37 -13.49 11.49
N VAL A 430 -3.35 -14.43 10.53
CA VAL A 430 -2.59 -15.69 10.63
C VAL A 430 -1.09 -15.48 10.84
N LEU A 431 -0.55 -14.29 10.55
CA LEU A 431 0.84 -13.91 10.79
C LEU A 431 1.04 -13.19 12.13
N GLY A 432 -0.02 -13.03 12.93
CA GLY A 432 0.01 -12.33 14.22
C GLY A 432 -0.12 -10.82 14.12
N VAL A 433 -0.34 -10.25 12.94
CA VAL A 433 -0.48 -8.79 12.73
C VAL A 433 -1.84 -8.31 13.21
N SER A 434 -1.84 -7.27 14.02
CA SER A 434 -3.04 -6.61 14.54
C SER A 434 -3.58 -5.55 13.61
N SER A 435 -4.91 -5.49 13.48
CA SER A 435 -5.62 -4.30 13.00
C SER A 435 -5.65 -3.18 14.07
N SER A 436 -6.10 -1.99 13.66
CA SER A 436 -6.46 -0.92 14.59
C SER A 436 -7.61 -1.32 15.52
N TRP A 437 -7.58 -0.81 16.77
CA TRP A 437 -8.63 -1.08 17.75
C TRP A 437 -9.95 -0.40 17.39
N ARG A 438 -11.06 -1.11 17.62
CA ARG A 438 -12.42 -0.59 17.51
C ARG A 438 -13.07 -0.61 18.87
N SER A 439 -13.56 0.54 19.30
CA SER A 439 -14.08 0.72 20.65
C SER A 439 -15.59 0.92 20.64
N GLY A 440 -16.24 0.54 21.73
CA GLY A 440 -17.64 0.84 22.05
C GLY A 440 -17.80 0.88 23.57
N ALA A 441 -18.88 1.52 24.03
CA ALA A 441 -19.15 1.67 25.45
C ALA A 441 -20.61 1.39 25.74
N LEU A 442 -20.89 0.82 26.92
CA LEU A 442 -22.24 0.61 27.42
C LEU A 442 -22.27 0.70 28.95
N GLU A 443 -23.34 1.27 29.48
CA GLU A 443 -23.68 1.17 30.90
C GLU A 443 -24.35 -0.17 31.18
N ILE A 444 -23.70 -0.98 32.02
CA ILE A 444 -24.30 -2.21 32.55
C ILE A 444 -25.15 -1.83 33.76
N VAL A 445 -26.46 -1.95 33.62
CA VAL A 445 -27.43 -1.65 34.69
C VAL A 445 -27.48 -2.81 35.69
N GLY A 446 -27.32 -4.04 35.20
CA GLY A 446 -27.31 -5.24 36.02
C GLY A 446 -28.62 -5.45 36.79
N LEU A 447 -28.53 -5.69 38.09
CA LEU A 447 -29.69 -5.91 38.98
C LEU A 447 -30.35 -4.60 39.45
N THR A 448 -29.96 -3.44 38.92
CA THR A 448 -30.39 -2.14 39.48
C THR A 448 -31.67 -1.57 38.88
N ALA A 449 -32.21 -2.20 37.84
CA ALA A 449 -33.45 -1.77 37.19
C ALA A 449 -34.68 -2.13 38.04
N PRO A 450 -35.68 -1.23 38.17
CA PRO A 450 -36.91 -1.58 38.87
C PRO A 450 -37.71 -2.64 38.09
N PRO A 451 -38.39 -3.58 38.77
CA PRO A 451 -39.24 -4.58 38.13
C PRO A 451 -40.32 -4.01 37.21
N ALA A 452 -40.66 -4.74 36.16
CA ALA A 452 -41.80 -4.46 35.31
C ALA A 452 -43.14 -4.70 36.05
N ALA A 453 -44.22 -4.10 35.53
CA ALA A 453 -45.56 -4.30 36.07
C ALA A 453 -46.05 -5.73 35.84
N LEU A 454 -46.78 -6.29 36.82
CA LEU A 454 -47.40 -7.62 36.66
C LEU A 454 -48.57 -7.55 35.67
N THR A 455 -48.56 -8.41 34.67
CA THR A 455 -49.59 -8.49 33.61
C THR A 455 -50.60 -9.62 33.88
N GLY A 456 -51.78 -9.52 33.27
CA GLY A 456 -52.80 -10.57 33.35
C GLY A 456 -53.40 -10.78 34.74
N LEU A 457 -53.39 -9.76 35.59
CA LEU A 457 -53.96 -9.82 36.94
C LEU A 457 -55.47 -10.03 36.88
N THR A 458 -55.94 -11.12 37.48
CA THR A 458 -57.35 -11.49 37.59
C THR A 458 -57.68 -11.89 39.03
N ILE A 459 -58.97 -11.78 39.38
CA ILE A 459 -59.49 -12.17 40.69
C ILE A 459 -60.63 -13.18 40.53
N GLN A 460 -60.62 -14.23 41.34
CA GLN A 460 -61.70 -15.21 41.44
C GLN A 460 -62.12 -15.32 42.90
N SER A 461 -63.40 -15.16 43.20
CA SER A 461 -63.94 -15.29 44.56
C SER A 461 -64.37 -16.73 44.83
N ALA A 462 -63.91 -17.33 45.93
CA ALA A 462 -64.34 -18.64 46.39
C ALA A 462 -64.34 -18.71 47.92
N GLY A 463 -65.49 -19.02 48.54
CA GLY A 463 -65.57 -19.31 49.99
C GLY A 463 -65.10 -18.20 50.92
N GLY A 464 -65.29 -16.92 50.58
CA GLY A 464 -64.81 -15.77 51.37
C GLY A 464 -63.32 -15.43 51.15
N LEU A 465 -62.65 -16.10 50.21
CA LEU A 465 -61.29 -15.81 49.77
C LEU A 465 -61.28 -15.25 48.34
N ALA A 466 -60.29 -14.40 48.07
CA ALA A 466 -59.94 -13.90 46.76
C ALA A 466 -58.69 -14.64 46.25
N VAL A 467 -58.87 -15.41 45.19
CA VAL A 467 -57.78 -16.04 44.45
C VAL A 467 -57.31 -15.05 43.39
N LEU A 468 -56.13 -14.48 43.60
CA LEU A 468 -55.48 -13.56 42.68
C LEU A 468 -54.55 -14.38 41.77
N LYS A 469 -54.66 -14.19 40.46
CA LYS A 469 -53.77 -14.84 39.47
C LYS A 469 -53.19 -13.79 38.55
N TRP A 470 -51.90 -13.91 38.24
CA TRP A 470 -51.19 -13.04 37.30
C TRP A 470 -50.27 -13.88 36.41
N GLN A 471 -49.71 -13.28 35.37
CA GLN A 471 -48.64 -13.92 34.60
C GLN A 471 -47.32 -13.81 35.36
N ARG A 472 -46.53 -14.90 35.38
CA ARG A 472 -45.22 -14.92 36.04
C ARG A 472 -44.36 -13.75 35.57
N SER A 473 -43.67 -13.07 36.49
CA SER A 473 -42.84 -11.90 36.17
C SER A 473 -41.85 -12.19 35.03
N VAL A 474 -41.66 -11.23 34.13
CA VAL A 474 -40.68 -11.29 33.04
C VAL A 474 -39.25 -11.17 33.58
N ASP A 475 -39.08 -10.46 34.69
CA ASP A 475 -37.79 -10.19 35.32
C ASP A 475 -37.28 -11.39 36.13
N VAL A 476 -36.03 -11.76 35.90
CA VAL A 476 -35.42 -12.97 36.49
C VAL A 476 -35.17 -12.80 37.98
N ASP A 477 -34.76 -11.61 38.40
CA ASP A 477 -34.50 -11.20 39.79
C ASP A 477 -35.76 -11.07 40.66
N VAL A 478 -36.93 -10.85 40.06
CA VAL A 478 -38.22 -11.02 40.75
C VAL A 478 -38.51 -12.51 40.97
N ARG A 479 -38.30 -13.34 39.94
CA ARG A 479 -38.60 -14.79 40.00
C ARG A 479 -37.70 -15.56 40.95
N VAL A 480 -36.49 -15.07 41.19
CA VAL A 480 -35.46 -15.71 42.01
C VAL A 480 -35.01 -14.73 43.10
N GLY A 481 -35.53 -14.88 44.31
CA GLY A 481 -35.16 -14.06 45.46
C GLY A 481 -36.02 -12.80 45.68
N GLY A 482 -36.83 -12.38 44.70
CA GLY A 482 -37.81 -11.30 44.84
C GLY A 482 -39.18 -11.76 45.37
N ASN A 483 -40.13 -10.82 45.47
CA ASN A 483 -41.47 -11.05 46.00
C ASN A 483 -42.57 -10.39 45.15
N VAL A 484 -43.81 -10.82 45.34
CA VAL A 484 -45.00 -10.05 44.94
C VAL A 484 -45.72 -9.57 46.19
N ILE A 485 -45.77 -8.26 46.36
CA ILE A 485 -46.42 -7.60 47.50
C ILE A 485 -47.88 -7.35 47.15
N ILE A 486 -48.79 -7.84 47.98
CA ILE A 486 -50.24 -7.73 47.79
C ILE A 486 -50.81 -6.84 48.87
N ARG A 487 -51.47 -5.75 48.46
CA ARG A 487 -52.16 -4.82 49.34
C ARG A 487 -53.62 -4.68 48.93
N HIS A 488 -54.43 -4.11 49.81
CA HIS A 488 -55.83 -3.82 49.52
C HIS A 488 -56.24 -2.46 50.10
N SER A 489 -57.07 -1.72 49.37
CA SER A 489 -57.67 -0.46 49.81
C SER A 489 -59.19 -0.52 49.68
N LYS A 490 -59.89 -0.02 50.71
CA LYS A 490 -61.35 0.14 50.72
C LYS A 490 -61.81 1.48 50.12
N GLU A 491 -60.86 2.38 49.85
CA GLU A 491 -61.14 3.72 49.34
C GLU A 491 -61.58 3.65 47.87
N MET A 492 -62.45 4.58 47.47
CA MET A 492 -62.95 4.67 46.09
C MET A 492 -61.83 4.95 45.09
N THR A 493 -60.78 5.68 45.51
CA THR A 493 -59.55 5.90 44.75
C THR A 493 -58.39 5.19 45.46
N ALA A 494 -58.19 3.93 45.10
CA ALA A 494 -57.14 3.11 45.70
C ALA A 494 -55.74 3.54 45.22
N THR A 495 -54.84 3.78 46.16
CA THR A 495 -53.43 4.07 45.92
C THR A 495 -52.57 3.16 46.79
N TRP A 496 -51.30 2.99 46.43
CA TRP A 496 -50.39 2.20 47.26
C TRP A 496 -50.28 2.76 48.69
N ALA A 497 -50.25 4.09 48.82
CA ALA A 497 -50.14 4.79 50.11
C ALA A 497 -51.37 4.60 51.02
N ASN A 498 -52.58 4.52 50.47
CA ASN A 498 -53.82 4.37 51.24
C ASN A 498 -54.30 2.90 51.37
N SER A 499 -53.44 1.95 51.05
CA SER A 499 -53.75 0.51 51.11
C SER A 499 -53.06 -0.14 52.31
N THR A 500 -53.53 -1.31 52.74
CA THR A 500 -52.91 -2.12 53.79
C THR A 500 -52.34 -3.42 53.21
N LEU A 501 -51.19 -3.87 53.73
CA LEU A 501 -50.58 -5.16 53.35
C LEU A 501 -51.54 -6.31 53.66
N MET A 502 -51.72 -7.20 52.69
CA MET A 502 -52.50 -8.43 52.83
C MET A 502 -51.57 -9.63 52.89
N ASP A 503 -50.66 -9.73 51.92
CA ASP A 503 -49.73 -10.85 51.82
C ASP A 503 -48.47 -10.45 51.03
N ARG A 504 -47.43 -11.26 51.16
CA ARG A 504 -46.19 -11.18 50.38
C ARG A 504 -45.79 -12.59 49.98
N VAL A 505 -45.96 -12.90 48.71
CA VAL A 505 -45.63 -14.22 48.17
C VAL A 505 -44.30 -14.20 47.43
N SER A 506 -43.67 -15.37 47.27
CA SER A 506 -42.44 -15.50 46.50
C SER A 506 -42.66 -15.02 45.06
N GLY A 507 -41.72 -14.24 44.51
CA GLY A 507 -41.85 -13.72 43.14
C GLY A 507 -41.79 -14.78 42.05
N GLY A 508 -41.45 -16.03 42.40
CA GLY A 508 -41.62 -17.21 41.55
C GLY A 508 -43.08 -17.63 41.37
N GLU A 509 -43.98 -17.22 42.24
CA GLU A 509 -45.41 -17.55 42.21
C GLU A 509 -46.20 -16.64 41.26
N ALA A 510 -47.30 -17.19 40.73
CA ALA A 510 -48.23 -16.53 39.81
C ALA A 510 -49.67 -16.52 40.35
N ILE A 511 -49.83 -16.91 41.61
CA ILE A 511 -51.11 -17.06 42.29
C ILE A 511 -50.93 -16.74 43.77
N ALA A 512 -51.92 -16.09 44.37
CA ALA A 512 -52.01 -15.92 45.81
C ALA A 512 -53.47 -15.97 46.25
N VAL A 513 -53.69 -16.38 47.50
CA VAL A 513 -55.02 -16.48 48.09
C VAL A 513 -55.07 -15.58 49.32
N VAL A 514 -55.88 -14.52 49.24
CA VAL A 514 -56.03 -13.52 50.30
C VAL A 514 -57.51 -13.41 50.72
N PRO A 515 -57.85 -12.87 51.90
CA PRO A 515 -59.25 -12.68 52.29
C PRO A 515 -60.02 -11.82 51.28
N LEU A 516 -61.25 -12.22 50.92
CA LEU A 516 -62.11 -11.46 50.01
C LEU A 516 -62.68 -10.23 50.74
N LYS A 517 -62.35 -9.03 50.27
CA LYS A 517 -62.83 -7.76 50.81
C LYS A 517 -63.38 -6.89 49.67
N PRO A 518 -64.46 -6.12 49.89
CA PRO A 518 -64.88 -5.09 48.95
C PRO A 518 -63.80 -4.01 48.83
N GLY A 519 -63.44 -3.65 47.61
CA GLY A 519 -62.39 -2.67 47.34
C GLY A 519 -61.44 -3.10 46.22
N THR A 520 -60.24 -2.52 46.23
CA THR A 520 -59.23 -2.75 45.19
C THR A 520 -58.01 -3.42 45.79
N TYR A 521 -57.59 -4.54 45.18
CA TYR A 521 -56.31 -5.18 45.43
C TYR A 521 -55.25 -4.54 44.54
N LEU A 522 -54.08 -4.28 45.12
CA LEU A 522 -52.93 -3.67 44.48
C LEU A 522 -51.75 -4.62 44.64
N LEU A 523 -51.12 -4.99 43.53
CA LEU A 523 -49.94 -5.84 43.51
C LEU A 523 -48.76 -5.07 42.95
N ARG A 524 -47.58 -5.28 43.52
CA ARG A 524 -46.31 -4.82 42.97
C ARG A 524 -45.30 -5.96 43.02
N ALA A 525 -44.53 -6.11 41.94
CA ALA A 525 -43.33 -6.94 41.96
C ALA A 525 -42.22 -6.22 42.74
N GLU A 526 -41.43 -6.97 43.47
CA GLU A 526 -40.23 -6.53 44.17
C GLU A 526 -39.08 -7.44 43.75
N ASP A 527 -37.97 -6.85 43.31
CA ASP A 527 -36.76 -7.60 42.92
C ASP A 527 -36.04 -8.18 44.16
N SER A 528 -34.99 -8.97 43.91
CA SER A 528 -34.13 -9.52 44.97
C SER A 528 -33.34 -8.47 45.76
N GLU A 529 -33.26 -7.23 45.29
CA GLU A 529 -32.56 -6.10 45.95
C GLU A 529 -33.54 -5.17 46.69
N GLY A 530 -34.84 -5.49 46.71
CA GLY A 530 -35.89 -4.75 47.41
C GLY A 530 -36.49 -3.56 46.66
N ARG A 531 -36.21 -3.37 45.36
CA ARG A 531 -36.85 -2.31 44.57
C ARG A 531 -38.22 -2.77 44.12
N ILE A 532 -39.16 -1.82 44.12
CA ILE A 532 -40.56 -2.10 43.88
C ILE A 532 -40.99 -1.53 42.52
N GLY A 533 -41.58 -2.38 41.69
CA GLY A 533 -42.13 -2.02 40.38
C GLY A 533 -43.47 -1.26 40.44
N PRO A 534 -44.05 -0.95 39.27
CA PRO A 534 -45.35 -0.28 39.15
C PRO A 534 -46.51 -1.07 39.77
N VAL A 535 -47.60 -0.37 40.13
CA VAL A 535 -48.81 -1.00 40.69
C VAL A 535 -49.64 -1.65 39.59
N SER A 536 -50.01 -2.91 39.77
CA SER A 536 -51.11 -3.58 39.06
C SER A 536 -52.32 -3.70 39.98
N THR A 537 -53.53 -3.37 39.50
CA THR A 537 -54.74 -3.36 40.35
C THR A 537 -55.85 -4.25 39.83
N VAL A 538 -56.64 -4.83 40.73
CA VAL A 538 -57.90 -5.50 40.42
C VAL A 538 -58.93 -5.21 41.52
N SER A 539 -60.14 -4.83 41.13
CA SER A 539 -61.20 -4.45 42.08
C SER A 539 -62.30 -5.50 42.16
N THR A 540 -62.89 -5.64 43.34
CA THR A 540 -64.06 -6.48 43.56
C THR A 540 -65.08 -5.74 44.40
N LYS A 541 -66.37 -6.00 44.13
CA LYS A 541 -67.46 -5.43 44.91
C LYS A 541 -67.75 -6.18 46.21
N GLY A 542 -67.10 -7.33 46.47
CA GLY A 542 -67.19 -8.13 47.70
C GLY A 542 -68.59 -8.34 48.30
N VAL A 543 -69.14 -9.56 48.17
CA VAL A 543 -70.42 -10.09 48.75
C VAL A 543 -71.64 -9.17 48.59
N GLN A 544 -72.52 -9.53 47.64
CA GLN A 544 -73.88 -8.98 47.55
C GLN A 544 -74.62 -9.14 48.88
N ILE A 545 -74.85 -8.02 49.56
CA ILE A 545 -75.92 -7.88 50.55
C ILE A 545 -77.12 -7.29 49.79
N LEU A 546 -78.24 -8.02 49.83
CA LEU A 546 -79.52 -7.69 49.19
C LEU A 546 -79.87 -6.20 49.31
N SER A 547 -80.03 -5.51 48.18
CA SER A 547 -80.57 -4.16 48.15
C SER A 547 -82.11 -4.19 48.11
N PHE A 548 -82.76 -3.59 49.10
CA PHE A 548 -84.20 -3.31 49.08
C PHE A 548 -84.57 -2.39 47.91
N ALA A 549 -85.74 -2.62 47.32
CA ALA A 549 -86.27 -1.85 46.20
C ALA A 549 -86.64 -0.41 46.63
N GLN A 550 -86.19 0.57 45.85
CA GLN A 550 -86.52 1.98 46.00
C GLN A 550 -87.98 2.23 45.54
N LEU A 551 -88.88 2.48 46.48
CA LEU A 551 -90.24 2.95 46.21
C LEU A 551 -90.24 4.47 46.02
N ASN A 552 -90.00 4.86 44.77
CA ASN A 552 -90.31 6.16 44.14
C ASN A 552 -89.65 7.44 44.71
N THR A 553 -89.05 8.21 43.80
CA THR A 553 -88.75 9.63 43.96
C THR A 553 -89.64 10.44 43.01
N LEU A 554 -90.46 11.34 43.56
CA LEU A 554 -91.29 12.27 42.82
C LEU A 554 -90.54 13.60 42.65
N ALA A 555 -90.26 14.03 41.42
CA ALA A 555 -89.75 15.35 41.10
C ALA A 555 -90.74 16.05 40.16
N ALA A 556 -91.21 17.24 40.56
CA ALA A 556 -92.07 18.09 39.73
C ALA A 556 -91.23 19.19 39.08
N GLU A 557 -91.30 19.35 37.76
CA GLU A 557 -90.70 20.46 37.02
C GLU A 557 -91.75 21.43 36.45
N PRO A 558 -91.43 22.74 36.36
CA PRO A 558 -92.38 23.82 36.65
C PRO A 558 -93.08 24.44 35.42
N ALA A 559 -93.05 23.79 34.25
CA ALA A 559 -93.39 24.46 32.99
C ALA A 559 -94.26 23.64 32.01
N PHE A 560 -95.34 23.02 32.48
CA PHE A 560 -96.32 22.40 31.57
C PHE A 560 -97.71 23.06 31.68
N ALA A 561 -98.05 23.86 30.68
CA ALA A 561 -99.35 24.50 30.52
C ALA A 561 -100.34 23.54 29.83
N GLY A 562 -101.10 22.79 30.62
CA GLY A 562 -102.20 21.95 30.15
C GLY A 562 -103.00 21.37 31.32
N GLN A 563 -104.33 21.38 31.22
CA GLN A 563 -105.20 20.75 32.23
C GLN A 563 -104.93 19.23 32.26
N ARG A 564 -104.39 18.74 33.37
CA ARG A 564 -104.14 17.30 33.58
C ARG A 564 -105.38 16.62 34.18
N PRO A 565 -105.92 15.56 33.54
CA PRO A 565 -107.07 14.81 34.03
C PRO A 565 -106.74 13.98 35.28
N ILE A 566 -107.73 13.88 36.15
CA ILE A 566 -107.71 13.17 37.44
C ILE A 566 -107.65 11.66 37.18
N LEU A 567 -106.58 10.99 37.59
CA LEU A 567 -106.55 9.52 37.68
C LEU A 567 -106.57 9.10 39.15
N LYS A 568 -107.67 8.44 39.51
CA LYS A 568 -107.99 7.90 40.83
C LYS A 568 -107.12 6.69 41.15
N ARG A 569 -106.74 6.65 42.43
CA ARG A 569 -106.08 5.58 43.17
C ARG A 569 -107.03 4.38 43.33
N SER A 570 -106.57 3.17 43.06
CA SER A 570 -107.18 1.94 43.58
C SER A 570 -106.08 1.08 44.20
N ALA A 571 -106.26 0.78 45.48
CA ALA A 571 -105.35 0.02 46.32
C ALA A 571 -105.80 -1.45 46.41
N GLU A 572 -104.79 -2.31 46.60
CA GLU A 572 -104.80 -3.61 47.29
C GLU A 572 -105.53 -4.80 46.63
N PRO A 573 -105.14 -6.05 47.01
CA PRO A 573 -104.12 -6.47 47.99
C PRO A 573 -102.80 -7.00 47.41
#